data_AF-A0A918LBQ4-F1
#
_entry.id   AF-A0A918LBQ4-F1
#
_cell.length_a   1.000
_cell.length_b   1.000
_cell.length_c   1.000
_cell.angle_alpha   90.00
_cell.angle_beta   90.00
_cell.angle_gamma   90.00
#
_symmetry.space_group_name_H-M   'P 1'
#
loop_
_entity.id
_entity.type
_entity.pdbx_description
1 polymer ?
#
loop_
_entity_poly.entity_id
_entity_poly.type
_entity_poly.pdbx_seq_one_letter_code
_entity_poly.pdbx_strand_id
1 'polypeptide(L)'
;MTTCAQLTSRSAPDQGRESTLLIDLGVTRSHSRPKVSNDNPYIESHFKTAKYSADYPEYFDSLAHAREWFEEFITYYNHEHRHSGIGLHTPASVHFGTAEQVRDQRAVTLAKAYDKHPERFTRRPRPPEIPHQAWINDPAKRREPEPQDS
;
A
#
# COMPACT_ATOMS: atom_id res chain seq x y z
N MET A 1 -21.14 -6.22 -36.78
CA MET A 1 -21.80 -7.37 -36.10
C MET A 1 -21.18 -7.43 -34.71
N THR A 2 -21.85 -6.91 -33.68
CA THR A 2 -22.77 -7.67 -32.79
C THR A 2 -21.93 -8.59 -31.88
N THR A 3 -21.90 -8.59 -30.53
CA THR A 3 -22.67 -8.00 -29.42
C THR A 3 -22.00 -8.46 -28.10
N CYS A 4 -21.94 -7.68 -27.01
CA CYS A 4 -22.61 -7.84 -25.70
C CYS A 4 -21.55 -7.72 -24.56
N ALA A 5 -21.80 -7.25 -23.33
CA ALA A 5 -23.06 -7.01 -22.64
C ALA A 5 -22.96 -5.76 -21.75
N GLN A 6 -23.94 -4.87 -21.90
CA GLN A 6 -24.29 -3.85 -20.92
C GLN A 6 -25.05 -4.55 -19.79
N LEU A 7 -24.51 -4.54 -18.57
CA LEU A 7 -25.32 -4.72 -17.36
C LEU A 7 -25.71 -3.33 -16.88
N THR A 8 -26.90 -2.89 -17.30
CA THR A 8 -27.57 -1.74 -16.72
C THR A 8 -28.25 -2.19 -15.43
N SER A 9 -27.80 -1.68 -14.28
CA SER A 9 -28.72 -1.50 -13.15
C SER A 9 -29.22 -0.06 -13.21
N ARG A 10 -30.53 0.09 -13.40
CA ARG A 10 -31.21 1.39 -13.42
C ARG A 10 -31.27 1.94 -12.00
N SER A 11 -30.40 2.90 -11.70
CA SER A 11 -30.68 4.04 -10.83
C SER A 11 -29.69 5.12 -11.25
N ALA A 12 -30.16 6.25 -11.79
CA ALA A 12 -29.27 7.41 -11.95
C ALA A 12 -28.79 7.79 -10.55
N PRO A 13 -27.48 7.71 -10.24
CA PRO A 13 -27.04 8.12 -8.92
C PRO A 13 -27.27 9.62 -8.81
N ASP A 14 -27.92 10.03 -7.72
CA ASP A 14 -27.86 11.41 -7.25
C ASP A 14 -26.37 11.79 -7.21
N GLN A 15 -25.95 12.64 -8.13
CA GLN A 15 -24.55 13.02 -8.31
C GLN A 15 -24.20 13.98 -7.18
N GLY A 16 -23.92 13.43 -5.99
CA GLY A 16 -23.43 14.21 -4.86
C GLY A 16 -22.20 15.02 -5.25
N ARG A 17 -21.97 16.16 -4.59
CA ARG A 17 -20.87 17.09 -4.93
C ARG A 17 -19.50 16.40 -5.08
N GLU A 18 -19.24 15.34 -4.32
CA GLU A 18 -18.04 14.50 -4.42
C GLU A 18 -17.85 13.87 -5.81
N SER A 19 -18.91 13.34 -6.43
CA SER A 19 -18.79 12.64 -7.71
C SER A 19 -18.45 13.60 -8.86
N THR A 20 -18.98 14.83 -8.80
CA THR A 20 -18.67 15.88 -9.77
C THR A 20 -17.22 16.31 -9.66
N LEU A 21 -16.73 16.53 -8.42
CA LEU A 21 -15.33 16.89 -8.17
C LEU A 21 -14.34 15.83 -8.68
N LEU A 22 -14.64 14.54 -8.48
CA LEU A 22 -13.77 13.46 -8.97
C LEU A 22 -13.72 13.41 -10.50
N ILE A 23 -14.84 13.68 -11.18
CA ILE A 23 -14.88 13.79 -12.64
C ILE A 23 -14.07 14.99 -13.12
N ASP A 24 -14.21 16.14 -12.47
CA ASP A 24 -13.49 17.37 -12.81
C ASP A 24 -11.97 17.20 -12.65
N LEU A 25 -11.54 16.43 -11.64
CA LEU A 25 -10.13 16.08 -11.42
C LEU A 25 -9.64 14.93 -12.33
N GLY A 26 -10.49 14.39 -13.21
CA GLY A 26 -10.16 13.26 -14.09
C GLY A 26 -9.94 11.93 -13.35
N VAL A 27 -10.43 11.81 -12.10
CA VAL A 27 -10.26 10.62 -11.26
C VAL A 27 -11.37 9.61 -11.57
N THR A 28 -10.99 8.45 -12.12
CA THR A 28 -11.92 7.35 -12.34
C THR A 28 -12.29 6.69 -11.02
N ARG A 29 -13.59 6.50 -10.79
CA ARG A 29 -14.11 5.83 -9.59
C ARG A 29 -14.15 4.32 -9.77
N SER A 30 -13.55 3.60 -8.83
CA SER A 30 -13.71 2.16 -8.69
C SER A 30 -14.35 1.87 -7.33
N HIS A 31 -15.39 1.05 -7.32
CA HIS A 31 -16.06 0.63 -6.09
C HIS A 31 -15.72 -0.83 -5.76
N SER A 32 -15.34 -1.08 -4.52
CA SER A 32 -15.22 -2.43 -3.97
C SER A 32 -16.58 -3.13 -3.97
N ARG A 33 -16.57 -4.47 -4.03
CA ARG A 33 -17.81 -5.23 -3.92
C ARG A 33 -18.43 -5.03 -2.53
N PRO A 34 -19.77 -4.94 -2.43
CA PRO A 34 -20.43 -4.81 -1.14
C PRO A 34 -19.99 -5.91 -0.18
N LYS A 35 -19.57 -5.52 1.04
CA LYS A 35 -19.18 -6.42 2.14
C LYS A 35 -17.97 -7.32 1.85
N VAL A 36 -17.05 -6.91 0.96
CA VAL A 36 -15.81 -7.65 0.67
C VAL A 36 -14.59 -6.82 1.08
N SER A 37 -14.09 -7.05 2.30
CA SER A 37 -12.88 -6.42 2.87
C SER A 37 -11.62 -6.65 2.03
N ASN A 38 -11.50 -7.83 1.44
CA ASN A 38 -10.35 -8.22 0.61
C ASN A 38 -10.17 -7.37 -0.66
N ASP A 39 -11.12 -6.51 -1.01
CA ASP A 39 -10.97 -5.55 -2.10
C ASP A 39 -10.19 -4.28 -1.65
N ASN A 40 -9.83 -4.14 -0.37
CA ASN A 40 -9.00 -3.04 0.17
C ASN A 40 -7.90 -3.49 1.18
N PRO A 41 -7.09 -4.51 0.85
CA PRO A 41 -6.16 -5.12 1.80
C PRO A 41 -5.05 -4.17 2.26
N TYR A 42 -4.71 -3.16 1.46
CA TYR A 42 -3.66 -2.21 1.81
C TYR A 42 -4.06 -1.29 2.96
N ILE A 43 -5.27 -0.73 2.94
CA ILE A 43 -5.71 0.13 4.04
C ILE A 43 -5.92 -0.69 5.32
N GLU A 44 -6.40 -1.93 5.19
CA GLU A 44 -6.59 -2.82 6.34
C GLU A 44 -5.25 -3.15 7.00
N SER A 45 -4.23 -3.45 6.19
CA SER A 45 -2.87 -3.63 6.69
C SER A 45 -2.36 -2.35 7.36
N HIS A 46 -2.62 -1.18 6.79
CA HIS A 46 -2.20 0.10 7.39
C HIS A 46 -2.87 0.33 8.75
N PHE A 47 -4.20 0.14 8.86
CA PHE A 47 -4.92 0.25 10.12
C PHE A 47 -4.46 -0.78 11.15
N LYS A 48 -4.11 -2.00 10.71
CA LYS A 48 -3.46 -2.98 11.58
C LYS A 48 -2.12 -2.45 12.08
N THR A 49 -1.25 -1.94 11.20
CA THR A 49 0.02 -1.35 11.64
C THR A 49 -0.17 -0.22 12.66
N ALA A 50 -1.14 0.67 12.43
CA ALA A 50 -1.45 1.74 13.37
C ALA A 50 -1.83 1.19 14.75
N LYS A 51 -2.81 0.28 14.81
CA LYS A 51 -3.33 -0.29 16.07
C LYS A 51 -2.32 -1.10 16.86
N TYR A 52 -1.31 -1.66 16.19
CA TYR A 52 -0.24 -2.43 16.82
C TYR A 52 1.02 -1.59 17.08
N SER A 53 0.96 -0.28 16.82
CA SER A 53 2.01 0.65 17.26
C SER A 53 2.07 0.65 18.78
N ALA A 54 3.29 0.74 19.34
CA ALA A 54 3.49 0.70 20.79
C ALA A 54 2.73 1.83 21.52
N ASP A 55 2.61 2.98 20.86
CA ASP A 55 2.03 4.20 21.44
C ASP A 55 0.56 4.40 21.01
N TYR A 56 -0.10 3.39 20.45
CA TYR A 56 -1.51 3.47 20.08
C TYR A 56 -2.37 3.52 21.36
N PRO A 57 -3.21 4.56 21.56
CA PRO A 57 -3.97 4.71 22.79
C PRO A 57 -5.16 3.74 22.84
N GLU A 58 -5.58 3.35 24.04
CA GLU A 58 -6.78 2.53 24.25
C GLU A 58 -8.04 3.27 23.75
N TYR A 59 -8.09 4.59 24.00
CA TYR A 59 -9.12 5.51 23.53
C TYR A 59 -8.51 6.88 23.22
N PHE A 60 -9.08 7.61 22.27
CA PHE A 60 -8.74 9.01 22.03
C PHE A 60 -9.64 9.92 22.86
N ASP A 61 -9.06 10.85 23.61
CA ASP A 61 -9.81 11.78 24.48
C ASP A 61 -10.63 12.82 23.70
N SER A 62 -10.20 13.11 22.47
CA SER A 62 -10.88 14.06 21.60
C SER A 62 -10.51 13.85 20.13
N LEU A 63 -11.25 14.49 19.23
CA LEU A 63 -10.89 14.56 17.81
C LEU A 63 -9.53 15.23 17.59
N ALA A 64 -9.17 16.21 18.43
CA ALA A 64 -7.88 16.88 18.35
C ALA A 64 -6.73 15.92 18.71
N HIS A 65 -6.87 15.19 19.80
CA HIS A 65 -5.92 14.15 20.21
C HIS A 65 -5.78 13.08 19.12
N ALA A 66 -6.88 12.61 18.53
CA ALA A 66 -6.82 11.66 17.42
C ALA A 66 -6.04 12.21 16.21
N ARG A 67 -6.26 13.47 15.83
CA ARG A 67 -5.55 14.09 14.69
C ARG A 67 -4.06 14.20 14.94
N GLU A 68 -3.67 14.68 16.11
CA GLU A 68 -2.28 14.82 16.52
C GLU A 68 -1.56 13.46 16.46
N TRP A 69 -2.15 12.44 17.09
CA TRP A 69 -1.60 11.09 17.06
C TRP A 69 -1.46 10.53 15.64
N PHE A 70 -2.50 10.67 14.80
CA PHE A 70 -2.44 10.17 13.42
C PHE A 70 -1.45 10.95 12.55
N GLU A 71 -1.26 12.24 12.77
CA GLU A 71 -0.27 13.05 12.06
C GLU A 71 1.16 12.56 12.38
N GLU A 72 1.46 12.35 13.66
CA GLU A 72 2.74 11.79 14.10
C GLU A 72 2.94 10.39 13.55
N PHE A 73 1.94 9.52 13.68
CA PHE A 73 2.00 8.14 13.19
C PHE A 73 2.23 8.09 11.68
N ILE A 74 1.51 8.88 10.88
CA ILE A 74 1.66 8.92 9.42
C ILE A 74 3.06 9.43 9.04
N THR A 75 3.56 10.45 9.75
CA THR A 75 4.91 10.99 9.53
C THR A 75 5.96 9.92 9.79
N TYR A 76 5.90 9.26 10.94
CA TYR A 76 6.77 8.14 11.29
C TYR A 76 6.66 7.00 10.28
N TYR A 77 5.44 6.56 9.94
CA TYR A 77 5.19 5.47 9.00
C TYR A 77 5.81 5.73 7.63
N ASN A 78 5.70 6.97 7.12
CA ASN A 78 6.15 7.34 5.79
C ASN A 78 7.64 7.67 5.72
N HIS A 79 8.22 8.25 6.76
CA HIS A 79 9.56 8.83 6.69
C HIS A 79 10.62 8.11 7.53
N GLU A 80 10.21 7.32 8.52
CA GLU A 80 11.14 6.71 9.47
C GLU A 80 11.03 5.19 9.51
N HIS A 81 9.81 4.67 9.59
CA HIS A 81 9.58 3.23 9.67
C HIS A 81 10.04 2.52 8.39
N ARG A 82 10.87 1.49 8.56
CA ARG A 82 11.41 0.70 7.43
C ARG A 82 10.60 -0.56 7.25
N HIS A 83 9.98 -0.69 6.09
CA HIS A 83 9.01 -1.75 5.81
C HIS A 83 9.68 -2.91 5.09
N SER A 84 9.59 -4.13 5.66
CA SER A 84 10.17 -5.33 5.07
C SER A 84 9.58 -5.65 3.68
N GLY A 85 8.29 -5.38 3.48
CA GLY A 85 7.58 -5.59 2.21
C GLY A 85 8.11 -4.74 1.05
N ILE A 86 8.86 -3.67 1.32
CA ILE A 86 9.52 -2.84 0.29
C ILE A 86 11.04 -2.79 0.51
N GLY A 87 11.64 -3.89 0.97
CA GLY A 87 13.09 -4.01 1.06
C GLY A 87 13.72 -3.16 2.18
N LEU A 88 13.01 -2.93 3.29
CA LEU A 88 13.43 -2.06 4.40
C LEU A 88 13.64 -0.60 3.99
N HIS A 89 12.85 -0.14 3.02
CA HIS A 89 12.72 1.26 2.63
C HIS A 89 11.56 1.92 3.38
N THR A 90 11.56 3.25 3.39
CA THR A 90 10.42 4.04 3.87
C THR A 90 9.46 4.29 2.69
N PRO A 91 8.14 4.38 2.90
CA PRO A 91 7.19 4.66 1.82
C PRO A 91 7.55 5.94 1.07
N ALA A 92 8.00 6.99 1.77
CA ALA A 92 8.45 8.22 1.15
C ALA A 92 9.64 8.00 0.20
N SER A 93 10.63 7.18 0.58
CA SER A 93 11.78 6.92 -0.30
C SER A 93 11.40 6.19 -1.58
N VAL A 94 10.41 5.31 -1.53
CA VAL A 94 9.87 4.63 -2.72
C VAL A 94 9.05 5.62 -3.55
N HIS A 95 8.15 6.37 -2.91
CA HIS A 95 7.26 7.32 -3.58
C HIS A 95 8.02 8.44 -4.31
N PHE A 96 9.03 9.02 -3.67
CA PHE A 96 9.85 10.08 -4.25
C PHE A 96 11.03 9.58 -5.09
N GLY A 97 11.12 8.26 -5.34
CA GLY A 97 12.14 7.68 -6.23
C GLY A 97 13.58 7.69 -5.70
N THR A 98 13.78 7.91 -4.39
CA THR A 98 15.12 7.90 -3.77
C THR A 98 15.56 6.53 -3.27
N ALA A 99 14.69 5.52 -3.36
CA ALA A 99 14.94 4.18 -2.82
C ALA A 99 16.19 3.51 -3.41
N GLU A 100 16.46 3.65 -4.71
CA GLU A 100 17.68 3.09 -5.33
C GLU A 100 18.96 3.69 -4.74
N GLN A 101 19.01 5.01 -4.55
CA GLN A 101 20.15 5.68 -3.92
C GLN A 101 20.39 5.16 -2.49
N VAL A 102 19.31 4.99 -1.71
CA VAL A 102 19.38 4.41 -0.36
C VAL A 102 19.89 2.97 -0.41
N ARG A 103 19.48 2.21 -1.43
CA ARG A 103 19.89 0.81 -1.63
C ARG A 103 21.37 0.69 -1.98
N ASP A 104 21.89 1.58 -2.83
CA ASP A 104 23.30 1.64 -3.18
C ASP A 104 24.18 2.00 -1.97
N GLN A 105 23.76 2.99 -1.17
CA GLN A 105 24.43 3.33 0.09
C GLN A 105 24.46 2.15 1.07
N ARG A 106 23.36 1.38 1.12
CA ARG A 106 23.30 0.16 1.91
C ARG A 106 24.25 -0.91 1.38
N ALA A 107 24.40 -1.05 0.06
CA ALA A 107 25.35 -1.98 -0.54
C ALA A 107 26.79 -1.69 -0.10
N VAL A 108 27.20 -0.41 -0.15
CA VAL A 108 28.51 0.04 0.32
C VAL A 108 28.72 -0.27 1.80
N THR A 109 27.70 0.00 2.62
CA THR A 109 27.76 -0.27 4.07
C THR A 109 27.90 -1.76 4.37
N LEU A 110 27.13 -2.61 3.69
CA LEU A 110 27.19 -4.06 3.83
C LEU A 110 28.53 -4.63 3.36
N ALA A 111 29.08 -4.11 2.25
CA ALA A 111 30.41 -4.50 1.78
C ALA A 111 31.49 -4.17 2.83
N LYS A 112 31.50 -2.94 3.35
CA LYS A 112 32.43 -2.54 4.42
C LYS A 112 32.28 -3.39 5.69
N ALA A 113 31.07 -3.75 6.07
CA ALA A 113 30.82 -4.61 7.23
C ALA A 113 31.35 -6.03 7.00
N TYR A 114 31.15 -6.57 5.80
CA TYR A 114 31.65 -7.88 5.39
C TYR A 114 33.19 -7.92 5.36
N ASP A 115 33.83 -6.89 4.79
CA ASP A 115 35.29 -6.82 4.70
C ASP A 115 35.97 -6.76 6.08
N LYS A 116 35.31 -6.15 7.08
CA LYS A 116 35.81 -6.08 8.46
C LYS A 116 35.63 -7.38 9.25
N HIS A 117 34.51 -8.07 9.04
CA HIS A 117 34.09 -9.21 9.86
C HIS A 117 33.45 -10.31 9.00
N PRO A 118 34.19 -10.94 8.07
CA PRO A 118 33.62 -11.95 7.18
C PRO A 118 33.06 -13.15 7.95
N GLU A 119 33.61 -13.49 9.11
CA GLU A 119 33.18 -14.57 9.99
C GLU A 119 31.75 -14.41 10.53
N ARG A 120 31.21 -13.18 10.59
CA ARG A 120 29.82 -12.94 11.00
C ARG A 120 28.80 -13.26 9.91
N PHE A 121 29.25 -13.55 8.69
CA PHE A 121 28.39 -13.73 7.53
C PHE A 121 28.62 -15.11 6.89
N THR A 122 27.58 -15.94 6.85
CA THR A 122 27.62 -17.21 6.11
C THR A 122 27.82 -17.01 4.60
N ARG A 123 27.38 -15.86 4.06
CA ARG A 123 27.44 -15.49 2.64
C ARG A 123 27.65 -13.99 2.54
N ARG A 124 28.22 -13.51 1.44
CA ARG A 124 28.35 -12.06 1.21
C ARG A 124 26.96 -11.39 1.23
N PRO A 125 26.70 -10.42 2.12
CA PRO A 125 25.38 -9.82 2.26
C PRO A 125 25.04 -8.96 1.04
N ARG A 126 23.76 -8.90 0.69
CA ARG A 126 23.21 -8.02 -0.36
C ARG A 126 22.04 -7.22 0.19
N PRO A 127 21.86 -5.95 -0.20
CA PRO A 127 20.64 -5.22 0.10
C PRO A 127 19.41 -5.97 -0.43
N PRO A 128 18.28 -5.98 0.32
CA PRO A 128 17.01 -6.47 -0.19
C PRO A 128 16.60 -5.81 -1.51
N GLU A 129 15.81 -6.52 -2.31
CA GLU A 129 15.20 -5.96 -3.52
C GLU A 129 13.94 -5.17 -3.16
N ILE A 130 13.63 -4.17 -3.99
CA ILE A 130 12.41 -3.38 -3.89
C ILE A 130 11.42 -3.99 -4.89
N PRO A 131 10.23 -4.45 -4.47
CA PRO A 131 9.25 -4.97 -5.41
C PRO A 131 8.81 -3.88 -6.39
N HIS A 132 8.80 -4.20 -7.67
CA HIS A 132 8.37 -3.26 -8.71
C HIS A 132 6.85 -3.11 -8.79
N GLN A 133 6.10 -4.13 -8.37
CA GLN A 133 4.64 -4.16 -8.46
C GLN A 133 4.04 -4.86 -7.25
N ALA A 134 2.86 -4.39 -6.86
CA ALA A 134 2.00 -5.04 -5.88
C ALA A 134 0.58 -5.13 -6.46
N TRP A 135 -0.10 -6.25 -6.19
CA TRP A 135 -1.44 -6.50 -6.70
C TRP A 135 -2.41 -6.73 -5.53
N ILE A 136 -3.55 -6.03 -5.51
CA ILE A 136 -4.71 -6.38 -4.68
C ILE A 136 -5.42 -7.58 -5.30
N ASN A 137 -5.71 -7.44 -6.59
CA ASN A 137 -6.34 -8.46 -7.43
C ASN A 137 -5.40 -8.68 -8.63
N ASP A 138 -4.59 -9.72 -8.55
CA ASP A 138 -3.65 -10.08 -9.62
C ASP A 138 -4.42 -10.54 -10.87
N PRO A 139 -4.36 -9.81 -11.99
CA PRO A 139 -5.10 -10.16 -13.19
C PRO A 139 -4.67 -11.51 -13.77
N ALA A 140 -3.44 -11.97 -13.52
CA ALA A 140 -2.96 -13.28 -13.97
C ALA A 140 -3.56 -14.43 -13.15
N LYS A 141 -4.13 -14.15 -11.97
CA LYS A 141 -4.78 -15.14 -11.09
C LYS A 141 -6.30 -15.09 -11.17
N ARG A 142 -6.86 -14.30 -12.07
CA ARG A 142 -8.31 -14.22 -12.28
C ARG A 142 -8.78 -15.57 -12.85
N ARG A 143 -9.59 -16.31 -12.09
CA ARG A 143 -10.31 -17.46 -12.63
C ARG A 143 -11.40 -16.92 -13.55
N GLU A 144 -11.53 -17.48 -14.75
CA GLU A 144 -12.69 -17.20 -15.61
C GLU A 144 -13.96 -17.59 -14.85
N PRO A 145 -15.01 -16.76 -14.88
CA PRO A 145 -16.27 -17.14 -14.27
C PRO A 145 -16.83 -18.38 -14.98
N GLU A 146 -17.23 -19.38 -14.20
CA GLU A 146 -17.95 -20.56 -14.70
C GLU A 146 -19.19 -20.11 -15.50
N PRO A 147 -19.50 -20.75 -16.64
CA PRO A 147 -20.69 -20.42 -17.41
C PRO A 147 -21.94 -20.51 -16.53
N GLN A 148 -22.72 -19.42 -16.47
CA GLN A 148 -24.03 -19.44 -15.84
C GLN A 148 -25.03 -20.04 -16.83
N ASP A 149 -25.27 -21.35 -16.71
CA ASP A 149 -26.39 -22.00 -17.40
C ASP A 149 -27.71 -21.38 -16.91
N SER A 150 -28.51 -20.90 -17.87
CA SER A 150 -29.80 -20.22 -17.66
C SER A 150 -30.96 -21.19 -17.46
#